data_AF-A0A927PD18-F1
#
_entry.id   AF-A0A927PD18-F1
#
_cell.length_a   1.000
_cell.length_b   1.000
_cell.length_c   1.000
_cell.angle_alpha   90.00
_cell.angle_beta   90.00
_cell.angle_gamma   90.00
#
_symmetry.space_group_name_H-M   'P 1'
#
loop_
_entity.id
_entity.type
_entity.pdbx_description
1 polymer ?
#
loop_
_entity_poly.entity_id
_entity_poly.type
_entity_poly.pdbx_seq_one_letter_code
_entity_poly.pdbx_strand_id
1 'polypeptide(L)'
;VLAEVPRVRKDFGYPPLVTPTSQIVGTQAVMNVITGERYKMNPKESQGLMAGEYGRLPAPVNEEVRKKVIGDRKVITCRPVEDPSYGVKTLEEFRKEIGQYIMQDEDVLSYALFPQVAEKFFQYRQAQQLQLDNSVFDKDNNAMPV
;
A
#
# COMPACT_ATOMS: atom_id res chain seq x y z
N VAL A 1 19.15 -13.38 4.34
CA VAL A 1 17.75 -13.15 3.87
C VAL A 1 17.08 -14.42 3.35
N LEU A 2 17.64 -15.12 2.35
CA LEU A 2 16.98 -16.31 1.74
C LEU A 2 16.63 -17.43 2.74
N ALA A 3 17.46 -17.65 3.77
CA ALA A 3 17.17 -18.61 4.83
C ALA A 3 16.05 -18.17 5.80
N GLU A 4 15.77 -16.86 5.88
CA GLU A 4 14.75 -16.30 6.77
C GLU A 4 13.37 -16.27 6.11
N VAL A 5 13.31 -16.06 4.78
CA VAL A 5 12.07 -16.11 3.99
C VAL A 5 11.18 -17.33 4.28
N PRO A 6 11.67 -18.59 4.23
CA PRO A 6 10.84 -19.76 4.51
C PRO A 6 10.37 -19.82 5.97
N ARG A 7 11.13 -19.24 6.91
CA ARG A 7 10.75 -19.18 8.34
C ARG A 7 9.61 -18.18 8.54
N VAL A 8 9.73 -16.98 7.96
CA VAL A 8 8.65 -15.99 7.96
C VAL A 8 7.41 -16.54 7.25
N ARG A 9 7.57 -17.17 6.08
CA ARG A 9 6.45 -17.80 5.36
C ARG A 9 5.72 -18.82 6.24
N LYS A 10 6.46 -19.65 6.98
CA LYS A 10 5.87 -20.62 7.92
C LYS A 10 5.12 -19.92 9.04
N ASP A 11 5.74 -18.94 9.69
CA ASP A 11 5.11 -18.19 10.78
C ASP A 11 3.84 -17.45 10.30
N PHE A 12 3.79 -17.04 9.05
CA PHE A 12 2.66 -16.35 8.42
C PHE A 12 1.62 -17.31 7.84
N GLY A 13 1.64 -18.60 8.19
CA GLY A 13 0.61 -19.55 7.76
C GLY A 13 0.73 -19.98 6.29
N TYR A 14 1.97 -20.07 5.79
CA TYR A 14 2.31 -20.59 4.46
C TYR A 14 1.61 -19.92 3.26
N PRO A 15 1.53 -18.57 3.17
CA PRO A 15 0.95 -17.93 2.00
C PRO A 15 1.71 -18.36 0.72
N PRO A 16 1.02 -18.48 -0.43
CA PRO A 16 1.69 -18.57 -1.73
C PRO A 16 2.61 -17.35 -1.89
N LEU A 17 3.83 -17.52 -2.39
CA LEU A 17 4.77 -16.41 -2.58
C LEU A 17 4.58 -15.80 -3.98
N VAL A 18 3.48 -15.08 -4.13
CA VAL A 18 3.13 -14.29 -5.33
C VAL A 18 2.89 -12.84 -4.89
N THR A 19 2.78 -11.87 -5.79
CA THR A 19 2.39 -10.51 -5.39
C THR A 19 0.98 -10.50 -4.79
N PRO A 20 0.72 -9.85 -3.64
CA PRO A 20 1.66 -9.04 -2.84
C PRO A 20 2.45 -9.82 -1.76
N THR A 21 2.05 -11.05 -1.41
CA THR A 21 2.58 -11.82 -0.26
C THR A 21 4.07 -12.15 -0.35
N SER A 22 4.62 -12.35 -1.54
CA SER A 22 6.06 -12.53 -1.78
C SER A 22 6.87 -11.33 -1.29
N GLN A 23 6.41 -10.11 -1.58
CA GLN A 23 7.05 -8.86 -1.15
C GLN A 23 6.90 -8.68 0.36
N ILE A 24 5.73 -8.99 0.92
CA ILE A 24 5.48 -8.89 2.37
C ILE A 24 6.43 -9.81 3.15
N VAL A 25 6.48 -11.10 2.79
CA VAL A 25 7.36 -12.09 3.43
C VAL A 25 8.83 -11.73 3.21
N GLY A 26 9.19 -11.30 2.01
CA GLY A 26 10.55 -10.88 1.67
C GLY A 26 11.01 -9.69 2.49
N THR A 27 10.20 -8.63 2.56
CA THR A 27 10.50 -7.42 3.34
C THR A 27 10.60 -7.73 4.81
N GLN A 28 9.68 -8.51 5.38
CA GLN A 28 9.76 -8.92 6.79
C GLN A 28 11.05 -9.72 7.07
N ALA A 29 11.44 -10.63 6.17
CA ALA A 29 12.68 -11.38 6.30
C ALA A 29 13.93 -10.47 6.24
N VAL A 30 13.91 -9.44 5.40
CA VAL A 30 14.97 -8.42 5.38
C VAL A 30 15.01 -7.65 6.70
N MET A 31 13.85 -7.21 7.20
CA MET A 31 13.76 -6.51 8.49
C MET A 31 14.34 -7.36 9.63
N ASN A 32 13.94 -8.62 9.74
CA ASN A 32 14.47 -9.55 10.76
C ASN A 32 16.00 -9.70 10.71
N VAL A 33 16.58 -9.69 9.51
CA VAL A 33 18.04 -9.83 9.33
C VAL A 33 18.76 -8.53 9.68
N ILE A 34 18.26 -7.38 9.23
CA ILE A 34 18.90 -6.08 9.48
C ILE A 34 18.80 -5.68 10.95
N THR A 35 17.67 -5.97 11.61
CA THR A 35 17.50 -5.68 13.04
C THR A 35 18.27 -6.65 13.95
N GLY A 36 18.71 -7.79 13.42
CA GLY A 36 19.31 -8.89 14.20
C GLY A 36 18.33 -9.63 15.11
N GLU A 37 17.03 -9.27 15.06
CA GLU A 37 15.99 -9.80 15.95
C GLU A 37 14.68 -9.97 15.18
N ARG A 38 14.13 -11.20 15.19
CA ARG A 38 12.91 -11.53 14.44
C ARG A 38 11.71 -10.74 14.98
N TYR A 39 11.00 -10.07 14.08
CA TYR A 39 9.76 -9.33 14.35
C TYR A 39 9.90 -8.15 15.31
N LYS A 40 11.11 -7.59 15.44
CA LYS A 40 11.36 -6.33 16.16
C LYS A 40 10.77 -5.12 15.43
N MET A 41 10.87 -5.12 14.09
CA MET A 41 10.31 -4.10 13.21
C MET A 41 9.36 -4.78 12.22
N ASN A 42 8.11 -4.33 12.23
CA ASN A 42 7.02 -4.98 11.50
C ASN A 42 6.37 -3.96 10.55
N PRO A 43 6.65 -4.02 9.24
CA PRO A 43 6.00 -3.17 8.24
C PRO A 43 4.47 -3.30 8.27
N LYS A 44 3.78 -2.25 7.82
CA LYS A 44 2.31 -2.18 7.84
C LYS A 44 1.68 -3.35 7.08
N GLU A 45 2.25 -3.75 5.96
CA GLU A 45 1.75 -4.83 5.11
C GLU A 45 1.90 -6.20 5.81
N SER A 46 2.99 -6.41 6.57
CA SER A 46 3.16 -7.60 7.40
C SER A 46 2.10 -7.66 8.50
N GLN A 47 1.83 -6.52 9.14
CA GLN A 47 0.78 -6.41 10.15
C GLN A 47 -0.60 -6.68 9.55
N GLY A 48 -0.90 -6.13 8.38
CA GLY A 48 -2.16 -6.37 7.68
C GLY A 48 -2.36 -7.84 7.30
N LEU A 49 -1.31 -8.50 6.79
CA LEU A 49 -1.38 -9.92 6.47
C LEU A 49 -1.68 -10.76 7.73
N MET A 50 -1.03 -10.45 8.85
CA MET A 50 -1.26 -11.14 10.12
C MET A 50 -2.62 -10.79 10.76
N ALA A 51 -3.19 -9.64 10.45
CA ALA A 51 -4.52 -9.20 10.90
C ALA A 51 -5.68 -9.69 10.00
N GLY A 52 -5.40 -10.40 8.90
CA GLY A 52 -6.43 -10.95 8.00
C GLY A 52 -6.86 -10.01 6.87
N GLU A 53 -6.19 -8.87 6.71
CA GLU A 53 -6.53 -7.83 5.73
C GLU A 53 -6.33 -8.24 4.27
N TYR A 54 -5.59 -9.31 4.05
CA TYR A 54 -5.34 -9.90 2.73
C TYR A 54 -6.15 -11.18 2.51
N GLY A 55 -7.09 -11.47 3.42
CA GLY A 55 -7.92 -12.66 3.41
C GLY A 55 -7.36 -13.80 4.25
N ARG A 56 -7.95 -15.00 4.05
CA ARG A 56 -7.65 -16.19 4.85
C ARG A 56 -6.34 -16.85 4.41
N LEU A 57 -5.44 -17.05 5.37
CA LEU A 57 -4.20 -17.78 5.16
C LEU A 57 -4.44 -19.30 5.06
N PRO A 58 -3.66 -20.03 4.23
CA PRO A 58 -3.93 -21.43 3.91
C PRO A 58 -3.60 -22.38 5.07
N ALA A 59 -2.74 -21.98 6.00
CA ALA A 59 -2.38 -22.74 7.18
C ALA A 59 -2.47 -21.88 8.45
N PRO A 60 -2.51 -22.49 9.65
CA PRO A 60 -2.43 -21.76 10.91
C PRO A 60 -1.18 -20.90 10.97
N VAL A 61 -1.32 -19.68 11.46
CA VAL A 61 -0.19 -18.80 11.73
C VAL A 61 0.47 -19.19 13.06
N ASN A 62 1.69 -18.70 13.27
CA ASN A 62 2.31 -18.71 14.57
C ASN A 62 1.70 -17.58 15.44
N GLU A 63 0.92 -17.94 16.45
CA GLU A 63 0.20 -16.98 17.29
C GLU A 63 1.11 -16.12 18.18
N GLU A 64 2.28 -16.65 18.59
CA GLU A 64 3.27 -15.83 19.32
C GLU A 64 3.83 -14.73 18.41
N VAL A 65 4.11 -15.07 17.15
CA VAL A 65 4.55 -14.10 16.14
C VAL A 65 3.43 -13.13 15.82
N ARG A 66 2.19 -13.61 15.65
CA ARG A 66 1.03 -12.73 15.42
C ARG A 66 0.93 -11.69 16.53
N LYS A 67 0.98 -12.10 17.79
CA LYS A 67 0.94 -11.17 18.93
C LYS A 67 2.10 -10.17 18.93
N LYS A 68 3.31 -10.56 18.52
CA LYS A 68 4.43 -9.62 18.36
C LYS A 68 4.23 -8.63 17.22
N VAL A 69 3.63 -9.09 16.12
CA VAL A 69 3.47 -8.29 14.90
C VAL A 69 2.32 -7.30 15.03
N ILE A 70 1.17 -7.73 15.55
CA ILE A 70 -0.07 -6.92 15.59
C ILE A 70 -0.55 -6.55 16.99
N GLY A 71 0.13 -7.01 18.05
CA GLY A 71 -0.29 -6.77 19.44
C GLY A 71 -1.68 -7.36 19.71
N ASP A 72 -2.56 -6.54 20.29
CA ASP A 72 -3.95 -6.88 20.59
C ASP A 72 -4.93 -6.45 19.48
N ARG A 73 -4.42 -6.10 18.30
CA ARG A 73 -5.26 -5.72 17.16
C ARG A 73 -6.17 -6.89 16.78
N LYS A 74 -7.44 -6.58 16.53
CA LYS A 74 -8.43 -7.57 16.10
C LYS A 74 -8.05 -8.18 14.75
N VAL A 75 -8.08 -9.51 14.67
CA VAL A 75 -7.95 -10.25 13.41
C VAL A 75 -9.32 -10.32 12.75
N ILE A 76 -9.43 -9.84 11.52
CA ILE A 76 -10.66 -9.94 10.74
C ILE A 76 -10.78 -11.34 10.13
N THR A 77 -12.01 -11.84 10.04
CA THR A 77 -12.32 -13.16 9.47
C THR A 77 -13.32 -13.09 8.31
N CYS A 78 -13.95 -11.92 8.11
CA CYS A 78 -14.76 -11.62 6.93
C CYS A 78 -13.89 -11.30 5.71
N ARG A 79 -14.52 -11.08 4.57
CA ARG A 79 -13.81 -10.54 3.40
C ARG A 79 -13.40 -9.09 3.72
N PRO A 80 -12.14 -8.67 3.48
CA PRO A 80 -11.67 -7.35 3.91
C PRO A 80 -12.55 -6.17 3.47
N VAL A 81 -13.09 -6.20 2.24
CA VAL A 81 -13.97 -5.13 1.72
C VAL A 81 -15.32 -5.01 2.43
N GLU A 82 -15.70 -6.02 3.22
CA GLU A 82 -16.93 -6.02 4.02
C GLU A 82 -16.71 -5.41 5.41
N ASP A 83 -15.46 -5.21 5.83
CA ASP A 83 -15.16 -4.57 7.11
C ASP A 83 -15.35 -3.04 6.98
N PRO A 84 -16.28 -2.44 7.75
CA PRO A 84 -16.58 -1.00 7.66
C PRO A 84 -15.41 -0.08 8.01
N SER A 85 -14.35 -0.59 8.64
CA SER A 85 -13.13 0.17 8.92
C SER A 85 -12.32 0.49 7.66
N TYR A 86 -12.54 -0.23 6.56
CA TYR A 86 -12.00 0.15 5.27
C TYR A 86 -12.87 1.25 4.67
N GLY A 87 -12.32 2.47 4.63
CA GLY A 87 -12.95 3.58 3.93
C GLY A 87 -13.04 3.30 2.44
N VAL A 88 -14.22 2.93 1.96
CA VAL A 88 -14.49 2.78 0.52
C VAL A 88 -15.01 4.11 0.01
N LYS A 89 -14.20 4.77 -0.83
CA LYS A 89 -14.65 5.90 -1.63
C LYS A 89 -15.26 5.40 -2.94
N THR A 90 -16.29 6.09 -3.39
CA THR A 90 -16.91 5.91 -4.70
C THR A 90 -16.12 6.61 -5.81
N LEU A 91 -16.32 6.18 -7.05
CA LEU A 91 -15.72 6.84 -8.21
C LEU A 91 -16.15 8.31 -8.35
N GLU A 92 -17.36 8.66 -7.92
CA GLU A 92 -17.84 10.05 -7.93
C GLU A 92 -17.09 10.92 -6.93
N GLU A 93 -16.76 10.39 -5.74
CA GLU A 93 -15.95 11.09 -4.75
C GLU A 93 -14.54 11.35 -5.27
N PHE A 94 -13.90 10.33 -5.88
CA PHE A 94 -12.60 10.52 -6.53
C PHE A 94 -12.67 11.54 -7.68
N ARG A 95 -13.73 11.51 -8.50
CA ARG A 95 -13.92 12.49 -9.58
C ARG A 95 -13.98 13.92 -9.07
N LYS A 96 -14.61 14.16 -7.92
CA LYS A 96 -14.69 15.48 -7.29
C LYS A 96 -13.32 15.96 -6.81
N GLU A 97 -12.49 15.06 -6.30
CA GLU A 97 -11.15 15.40 -5.76
C GLU A 97 -10.17 15.86 -6.85
N ILE A 98 -10.26 15.29 -8.06
CA ILE A 98 -9.30 15.57 -9.15
C ILE A 98 -9.90 16.31 -10.34
N GLY A 99 -11.07 16.91 -10.22
CA GLY A 99 -11.83 17.46 -11.36
C GLY A 99 -11.03 18.31 -12.35
N GLN A 100 -10.07 19.10 -11.85
CA GLN A 100 -9.18 19.94 -12.66
C GLN A 100 -8.18 19.18 -13.55
N TYR A 101 -7.89 17.92 -13.22
CA TYR A 101 -6.91 17.08 -13.91
C TYR A 101 -7.53 16.09 -14.89
N ILE A 102 -8.85 15.89 -14.84
CA ILE A 102 -9.53 14.84 -15.60
C ILE A 102 -9.59 15.21 -17.09
N MET A 103 -9.03 14.33 -17.92
CA MET A 103 -9.20 14.36 -19.37
C MET A 103 -10.00 13.17 -19.88
N GLN A 104 -10.00 12.07 -19.14
CA GLN A 104 -10.65 10.80 -19.45
C GLN A 104 -11.02 10.06 -18.15
N ASP A 105 -11.93 9.09 -18.23
CA ASP A 105 -12.41 8.37 -17.04
C ASP A 105 -11.32 7.52 -16.37
N GLU A 106 -10.33 7.07 -17.16
CA GLU A 106 -9.17 6.33 -16.68
C GLU A 106 -8.26 7.16 -15.75
N ASP A 107 -8.34 8.50 -15.82
CA ASP A 107 -7.62 9.36 -14.87
C ASP A 107 -8.21 9.21 -13.46
N VAL A 108 -9.53 9.05 -13.34
CA VAL A 108 -10.20 8.79 -12.05
C VAL A 108 -9.77 7.44 -11.50
N LEU A 109 -9.66 6.41 -12.34
CA LEU A 109 -9.17 5.08 -11.94
C LEU A 109 -7.69 5.12 -11.53
N SER A 110 -6.87 5.85 -12.28
CA SER A 110 -5.44 6.02 -11.97
C SER A 110 -5.25 6.69 -10.61
N TYR A 111 -6.07 7.71 -10.32
CA TYR A 111 -6.08 8.37 -9.02
C TYR A 111 -6.57 7.48 -7.89
N ALA A 112 -7.65 6.72 -8.11
CA ALA A 112 -8.19 5.80 -7.11
C ALA A 112 -7.18 4.71 -6.69
N LEU A 113 -6.35 4.23 -7.64
CA LEU A 113 -5.34 3.20 -7.37
C LEU A 113 -4.02 3.78 -6.83
N PHE A 114 -3.58 4.92 -7.35
CA PHE A 114 -2.25 5.49 -7.07
C PHE A 114 -2.29 7.02 -6.87
N PRO A 115 -2.98 7.55 -5.84
CA PRO A 115 -3.32 8.97 -5.75
C PRO A 115 -2.09 9.90 -5.83
N GLN A 116 -1.04 9.57 -5.08
CA GLN A 116 0.19 10.38 -5.04
C GLN A 116 1.00 10.35 -6.34
N VAL A 117 0.95 9.24 -7.07
CA VAL A 117 1.67 9.09 -8.36
C VAL A 117 0.87 9.75 -9.47
N ALA A 118 -0.45 9.54 -9.46
CA ALA A 118 -1.39 10.11 -10.41
C ALA A 118 -1.38 11.64 -10.37
N GLU A 119 -1.45 12.27 -9.18
CA GLU A 119 -1.39 13.73 -9.05
C GLU A 119 -0.13 14.32 -9.69
N LYS A 120 1.05 13.75 -9.38
CA LYS A 120 2.32 14.20 -9.98
C LYS A 120 2.33 14.03 -11.49
N PHE A 121 1.78 12.92 -11.98
CA PHE A 121 1.67 12.65 -13.41
C PHE A 121 0.73 13.65 -14.11
N PHE A 122 -0.41 13.98 -13.50
CA PHE A 122 -1.36 14.95 -14.05
C PHE A 122 -0.77 16.36 -14.12
N GLN A 123 -0.07 16.80 -13.08
CA GLN A 123 0.66 18.07 -13.09
C GLN A 123 1.69 18.12 -14.23
N TYR A 124 2.50 17.07 -14.36
CA TYR A 124 3.47 16.95 -15.43
C TYR A 124 2.83 17.02 -16.83
N ARG A 125 1.73 16.27 -17.03
CA ARG A 125 0.96 16.26 -18.28
C ARG A 125 0.38 17.63 -18.62
N GLN A 126 -0.19 18.32 -17.64
CA GLN A 126 -0.81 19.64 -17.83
C GLN A 126 0.24 20.68 -18.26
N ALA A 127 1.39 20.70 -17.60
CA ALA A 127 2.47 21.63 -17.98
C ALA A 127 3.04 21.36 -19.36
N GLN A 128 3.19 20.08 -19.76
CA GLN A 128 3.58 19.71 -21.13
C GLN A 128 2.59 20.24 -22.18
N GLN A 129 1.28 20.14 -21.93
CA GLN A 129 0.25 20.64 -22.84
C GLN A 129 0.26 22.17 -22.97
N LEU A 130 0.58 22.86 -21.89
CA LEU A 130 0.69 24.32 -21.85
C LEU A 130 2.05 24.84 -22.36
N GLN A 131 2.97 23.94 -22.77
CA GLN A 131 4.36 24.27 -23.13
C GLN A 131 5.12 25.02 -22.04
N LEU A 132 4.74 24.82 -20.78
CA LEU A 132 5.36 25.45 -19.62
C LEU A 132 6.46 24.55 -19.06
N ASP A 133 7.60 25.16 -18.68
CA ASP A 133 8.70 24.43 -18.07
C ASP A 133 8.37 24.06 -16.61
N ASN A 134 8.17 22.77 -16.37
CA ASN A 134 7.86 22.20 -15.05
C ASN A 134 8.92 22.49 -13.97
N SER A 135 10.15 22.86 -14.36
CA SER A 135 11.23 23.16 -13.42
C SER A 135 11.08 24.51 -12.72
N VAL A 136 10.19 25.39 -13.20
CA VAL A 136 10.04 26.78 -12.74
C VAL A 136 8.71 27.04 -12.03
N PHE A 137 7.97 25.99 -11.69
CA PHE A 137 6.70 26.10 -10.98
C PHE A 137 6.90 26.68 -9.56
N ASP A 138 6.39 27.89 -9.33
CA ASP A 138 6.38 28.51 -8.00
C ASP A 138 5.27 27.87 -7.17
N LYS A 139 5.68 26.98 -6.26
CA LYS A 139 4.78 26.24 -5.36
C LYS A 139 4.09 27.13 -4.34
N ASP A 140 4.66 28.28 -4.00
CA ASP A 140 4.13 29.15 -2.96
C ASP A 140 3.00 30.05 -3.50
N ASN A 141 3.12 30.45 -4.77
CA ASN A 141 2.11 31.28 -5.44
C ASN A 141 1.19 30.49 -6.37
N ASN A 142 1.40 29.17 -6.50
CA ASN A 142 0.69 28.30 -7.43
C ASN A 142 0.67 28.87 -8.86
N ALA A 143 1.76 29.54 -9.24
CA ALA A 143 1.90 30.33 -10.45
C ALA A 143 3.10 29.85 -11.25
N MET A 144 2.97 29.84 -12.58
CA MET A 144 4.11 29.64 -13.46
C MET A 144 4.60 31.01 -13.94
N PRO A 145 5.91 31.24 -14.05
CA PRO A 145 6.41 32.45 -14.67
C PRO A 145 5.96 32.48 -16.14
N VAL A 146 5.45 33.65 -16.52
CA VAL A 146 5.09 33.99 -17.91
C VAL A 146 6.32 34.10 -18.79
#